data_AF-A0A3S6JML5-F1
#
_entry.id   AF-A0A3S6JML5-F1
#
_cell.length_a   1.000
_cell.length_b   1.000
_cell.length_c   1.000
_cell.angle_alpha   90.00
_cell.angle_beta   90.00
_cell.angle_gamma   90.00
#
_symmetry.space_group_name_H-M   'P 1'
#
loop_
_entity.id
_entity.type
_entity.pdbx_description
1 polymer ?
#
loop_
_entity_poly.entity_id
_entity_poly.type
_entity_poly.pdbx_seq_one_letter_code
_entity_poly.pdbx_strand_id
1 'polypeptide(L)'
;MRSHLGVRLSYEAKYWLESIQAVIQEKLDAKINEQDIENLEHATKSYLREVDNELGATSVTLILKASASSVLEEAFEKTKSLSLKDWHKLDNEMKHSISSIPKDKDVGTLSVRFFLENSIITSLESYQKEFMTSEMVRQVRLSYVLKLVIFAYYKEIMQ
;
A
#
# COMPACT_ATOMS: atom_id res chain seq x y z
N MET A 1 -2.02 -16.69 1.92
CA MET A 1 -1.68 -17.03 0.50
C MET A 1 -1.79 -15.74 -0.27
N ARG A 2 -0.80 -15.42 -1.09
CA ARG A 2 -0.67 -14.12 -1.78
C ARG A 2 -0.87 -14.27 -3.27
N SER A 3 -1.42 -13.24 -3.91
CA SER A 3 -1.66 -13.22 -5.36
C SER A 3 -1.33 -11.86 -5.96
N HIS A 4 -1.15 -11.83 -7.28
CA HIS A 4 -0.96 -10.59 -8.01
C HIS A 4 -2.30 -9.94 -8.36
N LEU A 5 -2.44 -8.66 -8.01
CA LEU A 5 -3.55 -7.80 -8.43
C LEU A 5 -3.03 -6.75 -9.42
N GLY A 6 -3.38 -6.93 -10.70
CA GLY A 6 -3.05 -5.98 -11.77
C GLY A 6 -4.13 -4.91 -11.92
N VAL A 7 -3.75 -3.64 -11.88
CA VAL A 7 -4.69 -2.52 -12.03
C VAL A 7 -4.03 -1.32 -12.69
N ARG A 8 -4.79 -0.57 -13.48
CA ARG A 8 -4.37 0.75 -13.95
C ARG A 8 -4.90 1.81 -13.00
N LEU A 9 -4.00 2.50 -12.30
CA LEU A 9 -4.32 3.61 -11.43
C LEU A 9 -4.55 4.89 -12.25
N SER A 10 -5.34 5.81 -11.71
CA SER A 10 -5.33 7.20 -12.19
C SER A 10 -4.01 7.87 -11.79
N TYR A 11 -3.64 8.95 -12.49
CA TYR A 11 -2.46 9.74 -12.16
C TYR A 11 -2.42 10.16 -10.68
N GLU A 12 -3.54 10.62 -10.12
CA GLU A 12 -3.61 11.11 -8.74
C GLU A 12 -3.36 10.00 -7.72
N ALA A 13 -4.00 8.85 -7.92
CA ALA A 13 -3.78 7.66 -7.10
C ALA A 13 -2.30 7.22 -7.12
N LYS A 14 -1.66 7.26 -8.30
CA LYS A 14 -0.26 6.91 -8.43
C LYS A 14 0.64 7.94 -7.75
N TYR A 15 0.35 9.22 -7.92
CA TYR A 15 1.06 10.31 -7.24
C TYR A 15 1.02 10.17 -5.72
N TRP A 16 -0.17 9.95 -5.14
CA TRP A 16 -0.32 9.77 -3.70
C TRP A 16 0.42 8.52 -3.21
N LEU A 17 0.32 7.41 -3.94
CA LEU A 17 1.02 6.17 -3.62
C LEU A 17 2.54 6.38 -3.58
N GLU A 18 3.12 7.04 -4.59
CA GLU A 18 4.55 7.32 -4.61
C GLU A 18 4.99 8.30 -3.53
N SER A 19 4.15 9.29 -3.22
CA SER A 19 4.41 10.23 -2.13
C SER A 19 4.45 9.51 -0.78
N ILE A 20 3.53 8.58 -0.53
CA ILE A 20 3.55 7.75 0.69
C ILE A 20 4.81 6.88 0.72
N GLN A 21 5.16 6.23 -0.40
CA GLN A 21 6.36 5.38 -0.48
C GLN A 21 7.62 6.18 -0.16
N ALA A 22 7.76 7.40 -0.70
CA ALA A 22 8.90 8.26 -0.43
C ALA A 22 9.01 8.62 1.05
N VAL A 23 7.91 9.09 1.66
CA VAL A 23 7.90 9.46 3.09
C VAL A 23 8.18 8.26 4.00
N ILE A 24 7.64 7.09 3.70
CA ILE A 24 7.91 5.88 4.50
C ILE A 24 9.35 5.43 4.31
N GLN A 25 9.89 5.49 3.09
CA GLN A 25 11.29 5.15 2.83
C GLN A 25 12.24 6.10 3.57
N GLU A 26 12.00 7.41 3.53
CA GLU A 26 12.79 8.40 4.29
C GLU A 26 12.75 8.12 5.80
N LYS A 27 11.57 7.78 6.35
CA LYS A 27 11.44 7.40 7.76
C LYS A 27 12.17 6.11 8.10
N LEU A 28 12.18 5.14 7.18
CA LEU A 28 12.89 3.88 7.32
C LEU A 28 14.40 4.12 7.34
N ASP A 29 14.92 4.84 6.35
CA ASP A 29 16.34 5.16 6.20
C ASP A 29 16.88 6.00 7.36
N ALA A 30 16.03 6.87 7.95
CA ALA A 30 16.40 7.68 9.11
C ALA A 30 16.39 6.90 10.44
N LYS A 31 15.63 5.81 10.54
CA LYS A 31 15.41 5.08 11.80
C LYS A 31 16.15 3.75 11.88
N ILE A 32 16.46 3.14 10.74
CA ILE A 32 17.13 1.86 10.66
C ILE A 32 18.55 2.10 10.17
N ASN A 33 19.52 1.77 11.00
CA ASN A 33 20.94 1.89 10.66
C ASN A 33 21.52 0.52 10.24
N GLU A 34 22.80 0.53 9.87
CA GLU A 34 23.52 -0.69 9.46
C GLU A 34 23.52 -1.78 10.55
N GLN A 35 23.66 -1.40 11.82
CA GLN A 35 23.65 -2.36 12.93
C GLN A 35 22.29 -3.05 13.08
N ASP A 36 21.17 -2.34 12.83
CA ASP A 36 19.84 -2.93 12.84
C ASP A 36 19.67 -3.97 11.72
N ILE A 37 20.22 -3.70 10.54
CA ILE A 37 20.22 -4.64 9.41
C ILE A 37 21.05 -5.89 9.76
N GLU A 38 22.27 -5.72 10.27
CA GLU A 38 23.11 -6.84 10.70
C GLU A 38 22.42 -7.70 11.77
N ASN A 39 21.73 -7.07 12.72
CA ASN A 39 20.98 -7.78 13.76
C ASN A 39 19.86 -8.64 13.16
N LEU A 40 19.12 -8.12 12.17
CA LEU A 40 18.07 -8.86 11.48
C LEU A 40 18.63 -10.00 10.64
N GLU A 41 19.76 -9.79 9.95
CA GLU A 41 20.46 -10.84 9.20
C GLU A 41 20.96 -11.95 10.13
N HIS A 42 21.52 -11.58 11.29
CA HIS A 42 21.96 -12.53 12.30
C HIS A 42 20.79 -13.33 12.90
N ALA A 43 19.67 -12.67 13.21
CA ALA A 43 18.45 -13.32 13.70
C ALA A 43 17.93 -14.34 12.68
N THR A 44 17.89 -13.97 11.40
CA THR A 44 17.49 -14.85 10.30
C THR A 44 18.41 -16.07 10.22
N LYS A 45 19.73 -15.86 10.30
CA LYS A 45 20.72 -16.94 10.25
C LYS A 45 20.64 -17.87 11.46
N SER A 46 20.34 -17.32 12.64
CA SER A 46 20.14 -18.09 13.87
C SER A 46 18.92 -19.00 13.72
N TYR A 47 17.80 -18.46 13.24
CA TYR A 47 16.60 -19.25 12.95
C TYR A 47 16.87 -20.39 11.96
N LEU A 48 17.63 -20.15 10.89
CA LEU A 48 18.00 -21.20 9.94
C LEU A 48 18.78 -22.35 10.59
N ARG A 49 19.71 -22.06 11.50
CA ARG A 49 20.46 -23.09 12.25
C ARG A 49 19.58 -23.90 13.20
N GLU A 50 18.56 -23.27 13.78
CA GLU A 50 17.58 -23.95 14.64
C GLU A 50 16.71 -24.93 13.85
N VAL A 51 16.38 -24.59 12.60
CA VAL A 51 15.65 -25.50 11.69
C VAL A 51 16.54 -26.68 11.29
N ASP A 52 17.77 -26.41 10.85
CA ASP A 52 18.77 -27.41 10.52
C ASP A 52 20.18 -26.78 10.57
N ASN A 53 21.10 -27.44 11.26
CA ASN A 53 22.45 -26.92 11.48
C ASN A 53 23.21 -26.64 10.17
N GLU A 54 22.99 -27.41 9.10
CA GLU A 54 23.64 -27.22 7.80
C GLU A 54 23.20 -25.91 7.13
N LEU A 55 21.96 -25.46 7.38
CA LEU A 55 21.43 -24.20 6.85
C LEU A 55 22.14 -22.97 7.44
N GLY A 56 22.91 -23.14 8.51
CA GLY A 56 23.80 -22.12 9.06
C GLY A 56 24.92 -21.65 8.13
N ALA A 57 25.18 -22.37 7.05
CA ALA A 57 26.10 -21.96 5.98
C ALA A 57 25.48 -20.95 4.99
N THR A 58 24.20 -20.61 5.14
CA THR A 58 23.50 -19.66 4.25
C THR A 58 24.00 -18.22 4.47
N SER A 59 24.25 -17.52 3.36
CA SER A 59 24.45 -16.07 3.35
C SER A 59 23.10 -15.37 3.28
N VAL A 60 22.89 -14.38 4.14
CA VAL A 60 21.65 -13.59 4.22
C VAL A 60 22.02 -12.16 3.85
N THR A 61 21.23 -11.55 2.97
CA THR A 61 21.32 -10.13 2.64
C THR A 61 19.91 -9.55 2.72
N LEU A 62 19.72 -8.52 3.54
CA LEU A 62 18.41 -7.92 3.77
C LEU A 62 18.33 -6.53 3.13
N ILE A 63 17.27 -6.31 2.36
CA ILE A 63 16.94 -4.99 1.79
C ILE A 63 15.52 -4.65 2.23
N LEU A 64 15.37 -3.57 3.00
CA LEU A 64 14.08 -3.06 3.44
C LEU A 64 13.62 -1.93 2.50
N LYS A 65 12.39 -2.03 1.99
CA LYS A 65 11.85 -1.08 1.02
C LYS A 65 10.37 -0.82 1.22
N ALA A 66 9.96 0.44 1.15
CA ALA A 66 8.56 0.83 1.02
C ALA A 66 8.04 0.53 -0.40
N SER A 67 7.42 -0.63 -0.58
CA SER A 67 6.86 -1.07 -1.87
C SER A 67 5.41 -0.60 -2.06
N ALA A 68 4.95 -0.52 -3.31
CA ALA A 68 3.55 -0.23 -3.63
C ALA A 68 2.58 -1.24 -2.99
N SER A 69 2.96 -2.53 -2.95
CA SER A 69 2.17 -3.59 -2.31
C SER A 69 2.06 -3.38 -0.81
N SER A 70 3.19 -3.21 -0.11
CA SER A 70 3.19 -3.02 1.34
C SER A 70 2.48 -1.74 1.76
N VAL A 71 2.59 -0.66 0.97
CA VAL A 71 1.84 0.58 1.23
C VAL A 71 0.34 0.37 1.05
N LEU A 72 -0.10 -0.37 0.04
CA LEU A 72 -1.53 -0.64 -0.15
C LEU A 72 -2.09 -1.56 0.95
N GLU A 73 -1.33 -2.56 1.40
CA GLU A 73 -1.74 -3.40 2.54
C GLU A 73 -1.89 -2.57 3.82
N GLU A 74 -0.91 -1.73 4.14
CA GLU A 74 -0.98 -0.85 5.31
C GLU A 74 -2.13 0.17 5.17
N ALA A 75 -2.32 0.76 3.99
CA ALA A 75 -3.44 1.67 3.72
C ALA A 75 -4.79 0.98 3.96
N PHE A 76 -4.96 -0.26 3.52
CA PHE A 76 -6.16 -1.05 3.80
C PHE A 76 -6.31 -1.29 5.31
N GLU A 77 -5.27 -1.76 5.99
CA GLU A 77 -5.30 -2.05 7.42
C GLU A 77 -5.67 -0.84 8.28
N LYS A 78 -5.18 0.35 7.91
CA LYS A 78 -5.49 1.61 8.60
C LYS A 78 -6.90 2.12 8.36
N THR A 79 -7.50 1.75 7.24
CA THR A 79 -8.78 2.32 6.78
C THR A 79 -9.94 1.33 6.85
N LYS A 80 -9.69 0.04 7.06
CA LYS A 80 -10.73 -1.01 7.04
C LYS A 80 -11.83 -0.86 8.08
N SER A 81 -11.59 -0.08 9.15
CA SER A 81 -12.57 0.20 10.22
C SER A 81 -13.45 1.41 9.93
N LEU A 82 -13.21 2.14 8.84
CA LEU A 82 -14.01 3.30 8.47
C LEU A 82 -15.44 2.91 8.11
N SER A 83 -16.40 3.71 8.58
CA SER A 83 -17.79 3.51 8.22
C SER A 83 -18.07 3.96 6.78
N LEU A 84 -19.17 3.48 6.18
CA LEU A 84 -19.59 3.94 4.85
C LEU A 84 -19.76 5.47 4.79
N LYS A 85 -20.22 6.09 5.87
CA LYS A 85 -20.34 7.55 5.97
C LYS A 85 -18.98 8.24 5.89
N ASP A 86 -17.95 7.66 6.54
CA ASP A 86 -16.59 8.19 6.49
C ASP A 86 -16.00 8.04 5.08
N TRP A 87 -16.26 6.92 4.41
CA TRP A 87 -15.88 6.72 3.02
C TRP A 87 -16.52 7.73 2.07
N HIS A 88 -17.81 8.03 2.23
CA HIS A 88 -18.46 9.07 1.43
C HIS A 88 -17.90 10.47 1.71
N LYS A 89 -17.52 10.76 2.96
CA LYS A 89 -16.84 12.02 3.29
C LYS A 89 -15.47 12.09 2.61
N LEU A 90 -14.67 11.03 2.69
CA LEU A 90 -13.38 10.92 2.03
C LEU A 90 -13.50 11.06 0.52
N ASP A 91 -14.53 10.48 -0.10
CA ASP A 91 -14.79 10.57 -1.54
C ASP A 91 -15.00 12.03 -1.98
N ASN A 92 -15.78 12.78 -1.21
CA ASN A 92 -15.97 14.21 -1.46
C ASN A 92 -14.68 15.00 -1.28
N GLU A 93 -13.93 14.78 -0.19
CA GLU A 93 -12.65 15.45 0.04
C GLU A 93 -11.63 15.13 -1.06
N MET A 94 -11.57 13.87 -1.51
CA MET A 94 -10.71 13.41 -2.60
C MET A 94 -11.00 14.17 -3.89
N LYS A 95 -12.27 14.37 -4.25
CA LYS A 95 -12.64 15.11 -5.46
C LYS A 95 -12.13 16.56 -5.44
N HIS A 96 -12.09 17.19 -4.28
CA HIS A 96 -11.57 18.55 -4.13
C HIS A 96 -10.02 18.57 -4.15
N SER A 97 -9.38 17.57 -3.54
CA SER A 97 -7.91 17.49 -3.46
C SER A 97 -7.22 17.16 -4.77
N ILE A 98 -7.91 16.53 -5.73
CA ILE A 98 -7.35 16.23 -7.06
C ILE A 98 -6.81 17.49 -7.75
N SER A 99 -7.48 18.63 -7.58
CA SER A 99 -7.11 19.89 -8.23
C SER A 99 -5.76 20.46 -7.78
N SER A 100 -5.27 20.09 -6.58
CA SER A 100 -4.01 20.57 -6.04
C SER A 100 -2.80 19.69 -6.40
N ILE A 101 -3.02 18.58 -7.12
CA ILE A 101 -1.95 17.67 -7.48
C ILE A 101 -1.14 18.25 -8.65
N PRO A 102 0.20 18.34 -8.54
CA PRO A 102 1.06 18.78 -9.63
C PRO A 102 0.88 17.88 -10.86
N LYS A 103 0.70 18.47 -12.04
CA LYS A 103 0.44 17.72 -13.30
C LYS A 103 1.69 17.45 -14.12
N ASP A 104 2.82 17.97 -13.68
CA ASP A 104 4.12 17.97 -14.33
C ASP A 104 5.10 16.95 -13.75
N LYS A 105 4.72 16.24 -12.68
CA LYS A 105 5.55 15.21 -12.07
C LYS A 105 5.43 13.90 -12.83
N ASP A 106 6.57 13.28 -13.12
CA ASP A 106 6.59 11.90 -13.60
C ASP A 106 6.26 10.95 -12.44
N VAL A 107 5.19 10.17 -12.63
CA VAL A 107 4.73 9.14 -11.67
C VAL A 107 4.94 7.73 -12.22
N GLY A 108 5.76 7.60 -13.25
CA GLY A 108 6.07 6.34 -13.92
C GLY A 108 4.84 5.65 -14.50
N THR A 109 4.85 4.31 -14.48
CA THR A 109 3.76 3.50 -15.01
C THR A 109 2.51 3.58 -14.14
N LEU A 110 1.38 3.91 -14.77
CA LEU A 110 0.05 3.81 -14.14
C LEU A 110 -0.44 2.37 -14.02
N SER A 111 0.14 1.43 -14.78
CA SER A 111 -0.16 0.00 -14.67
C SER A 111 0.67 -0.59 -13.53
N VAL A 112 0.03 -0.84 -12.39
CA VAL A 112 0.66 -1.37 -11.18
C VAL A 112 0.23 -2.83 -10.98
N ARG A 113 1.19 -3.67 -10.57
CA ARG A 113 0.93 -5.06 -10.17
C ARG A 113 1.25 -5.20 -8.69
N PHE A 114 0.21 -5.17 -7.86
CA PHE A 114 0.34 -5.40 -6.44
C PHE A 114 0.50 -6.88 -6.14
N PHE A 115 1.22 -7.23 -5.09
CA PHE A 115 1.35 -8.60 -4.58
C PHE A 115 0.90 -8.62 -3.13
N LEU A 116 -0.35 -9.03 -2.91
CA LEU A 116 -1.08 -8.80 -1.66
C LEU A 116 -1.57 -10.13 -1.07
N GLU A 117 -1.88 -10.15 0.22
CA GLU A 117 -2.68 -11.25 0.80
C GLU A 117 -4.05 -11.37 0.09
N ASN A 118 -4.47 -12.60 -0.16
CA ASN A 118 -5.75 -12.88 -0.84
C ASN A 118 -6.96 -12.37 -0.05
N SER A 119 -6.87 -12.35 1.28
CA SER A 119 -7.92 -11.77 2.13
C SER A 119 -8.09 -10.27 1.84
N ILE A 120 -6.99 -9.53 1.69
CA ILE A 120 -7.00 -8.10 1.37
C ILE A 120 -7.58 -7.89 -0.03
N ILE A 121 -7.19 -8.70 -1.03
CA ILE A 121 -7.77 -8.61 -2.38
C ILE A 121 -9.29 -8.79 -2.32
N THR A 122 -9.76 -9.83 -1.65
CA THR A 122 -11.19 -10.12 -1.50
C THR A 122 -11.94 -8.95 -0.84
N SER A 123 -11.37 -8.34 0.19
CA SER A 123 -11.96 -7.18 0.87
C SER A 123 -11.98 -5.92 0.00
N LEU A 124 -10.91 -5.67 -0.77
CA LEU A 124 -10.89 -4.54 -1.71
C LEU A 124 -11.92 -4.73 -2.83
N GLU A 125 -12.15 -5.96 -3.27
CA GLU A 125 -13.22 -6.29 -4.23
C GLU A 125 -14.62 -6.13 -3.61
N SER A 126 -14.81 -6.43 -2.32
CA SER A 126 -16.12 -6.25 -1.66
C SER A 126 -16.52 -4.77 -1.59
N TYR A 127 -15.56 -3.87 -1.41
CA TYR A 127 -15.77 -2.41 -1.45
C TYR A 127 -16.36 -1.92 -2.78
N GLN A 128 -16.17 -2.64 -3.88
CA GLN A 128 -16.79 -2.26 -5.16
C GLN A 128 -18.33 -2.27 -5.10
N LYS A 129 -18.90 -3.14 -4.28
CA LYS A 129 -20.34 -3.20 -4.00
C LYS A 129 -20.73 -2.28 -2.84
N GLU A 130 -19.96 -2.29 -1.76
CA GLU A 130 -20.29 -1.52 -0.55
C GLU A 130 -20.28 -0.01 -0.79
N PHE A 131 -19.43 0.49 -1.69
CA PHE A 131 -19.36 1.92 -2.03
C PHE A 131 -20.42 2.36 -3.05
N MET A 132 -21.31 1.47 -3.49
CA MET A 132 -22.42 1.85 -4.36
C MET A 132 -23.42 2.73 -3.61
N THR A 133 -23.87 3.81 -4.25
CA THR A 133 -25.06 4.53 -3.78
C THR A 133 -26.32 3.88 -4.36
N SER A 134 -27.48 4.18 -3.77
CA SER A 134 -28.79 3.67 -4.21
C SER A 134 -29.14 4.00 -5.67
N GLU A 135 -28.51 5.03 -6.23
CA GLU A 135 -28.73 5.48 -7.61
C GLU A 135 -27.83 4.77 -8.62
N MET A 136 -26.83 4.00 -8.16
CA MET A 136 -25.87 3.34 -9.03
C MET A 136 -26.38 1.98 -9.52
N VAL A 137 -26.34 1.79 -10.84
CA VAL A 137 -26.69 0.51 -11.48
C VAL A 137 -25.47 -0.42 -11.61
N ARG A 138 -24.25 0.14 -11.56
CA ARG A 138 -22.99 -0.62 -11.71
C ARG A 138 -22.11 -0.45 -10.48
N GLN A 139 -21.38 -1.51 -10.16
CA GLN A 139 -20.36 -1.52 -9.11
C GLN A 139 -19.27 -0.48 -9.38
N VAL A 140 -18.70 0.04 -8.30
CA VAL A 140 -17.53 0.92 -8.35
C VAL A 140 -16.36 0.13 -8.95
N ARG A 141 -15.56 0.77 -9.80
CA ARG A 141 -14.36 0.12 -10.37
C ARG A 141 -13.33 -0.08 -9.28
N LEU A 142 -12.65 -1.23 -9.28
CA LEU A 142 -11.57 -1.50 -8.33
C LEU A 142 -10.49 -0.41 -8.32
N SER A 143 -10.12 0.13 -9.50
CA SER A 143 -9.17 1.24 -9.59
C SER A 143 -9.60 2.49 -8.81
N TYR A 144 -10.91 2.72 -8.67
CA TYR A 144 -11.47 3.82 -7.89
C TYR A 144 -11.49 3.49 -6.40
N VAL A 145 -11.84 2.25 -6.02
CA VAL A 145 -11.71 1.77 -4.64
C VAL A 145 -10.28 1.96 -4.14
N LEU A 146 -9.30 1.50 -4.91
CA LEU A 146 -7.88 1.66 -4.58
C LEU A 146 -7.48 3.14 -4.50
N LYS A 147 -7.97 3.98 -5.40
CA LYS A 147 -7.74 5.43 -5.34
C LYS A 147 -8.22 6.02 -4.01
N LEU A 148 -9.41 5.62 -3.54
CA LEU A 148 -9.99 6.11 -2.30
C LEU A 148 -9.23 5.61 -1.06
N VAL A 149 -8.86 4.32 -1.02
CA VAL A 149 -8.05 3.72 0.06
C VAL A 149 -6.68 4.38 0.15
N ILE A 150 -6.00 4.55 -0.99
CA ILE A 150 -4.69 5.23 -1.05
C ILE A 150 -4.82 6.69 -0.62
N PHE A 151 -5.86 7.39 -1.04
CA PHE A 151 -6.08 8.78 -0.64
C PHE A 151 -6.32 8.93 0.87
N ALA A 152 -7.11 8.04 1.45
CA ALA A 152 -7.40 8.04 2.87
C ALA A 152 -6.10 7.91 3.70
N TYR A 153 -5.24 6.97 3.32
CA TYR A 153 -3.95 6.80 3.99
C TYR A 153 -2.95 7.94 3.68
N TYR A 154 -2.94 8.45 2.44
CA TYR A 154 -2.15 9.63 2.09
C TYR A 154 -2.46 10.81 3.01
N LYS A 155 -3.75 11.04 3.28
CA LYS A 155 -4.20 12.11 4.17
C LYS A 155 -3.71 11.90 5.60
N GLU A 156 -3.74 10.67 6.11
CA GLU A 156 -3.20 10.36 7.45
C GLU A 156 -1.70 10.62 7.56
N ILE A 157 -0.93 10.34 6.50
CA ILE A 157 0.54 10.47 6.51
C ILE A 157 1.02 11.91 6.26
N MET A 158 0.25 12.71 5.52
CA MET A 158 0.65 14.03 5.03
C MET A 158 0.03 15.21 5.80
N GLN A 159 -0.80 14.91 6.81
CA GLN A 159 -1.31 15.90 7.78
C GLN A 159 -0.34 16.07 8.95
#